data_AF-A0A3S9WCR0-F1
#
_entry.id   AF-A0A3S9WCR0-F1
#
_cell.length_a   1.000
_cell.length_b   1.000
_cell.length_c   1.000
_cell.angle_alpha   90.00
_cell.angle_beta   90.00
_cell.angle_gamma   90.00
#
_symmetry.space_group_name_H-M   'P 1'
#
loop_
_entity.id
_entity.type
_entity.pdbx_description
1 polymer ?
#
loop_
_entity_poly.entity_id
_entity_poly.type
_entity_poly.pdbx_seq_one_letter_code
_entity_poly.pdbx_strand_id
1 'polypeptide(L)'
;MTTFTVEGAAVRGIPSFYDEINRVFMGGEDWRLGDSLDALDDLLYGGFGALAVATDPVRVVWRDAEASRQALGRSETVAYYRRKLEQPELFDQERFRRRLAEAESGTGPTYFDIVLDVFAGHPEVDLVLE
;
A
#
# COMPACT_ATOMS: atom_id res chain seq x y z
N MET A 1 7.95 -21.80 4.15
CA MET A 1 8.34 -20.39 4.16
C MET A 1 8.53 -19.91 2.73
N THR A 2 7.72 -18.95 2.32
CA THR A 2 7.77 -18.31 1.01
C THR A 2 8.22 -16.87 1.19
N THR A 3 9.13 -16.38 0.34
CA THR A 3 9.62 -15.00 0.41
C THR A 3 9.31 -14.27 -0.89
N PHE A 4 8.65 -13.12 -0.74
CA PHE A 4 8.36 -12.19 -1.82
C PHE A 4 9.23 -10.95 -1.66
N THR A 5 9.64 -10.36 -2.78
CA THR A 5 10.47 -9.15 -2.78
C THR A 5 9.75 -8.03 -3.53
N VAL A 6 9.47 -6.95 -2.80
CA VAL A 6 8.97 -5.68 -3.31
C VAL A 6 10.16 -4.76 -3.54
N GLU A 7 10.31 -4.27 -4.77
CA GLU A 7 11.40 -3.39 -5.19
C GLU A 7 11.01 -1.93 -4.97
N GLY A 8 11.35 -1.39 -3.79
CA GLY A 8 10.98 -0.05 -3.36
C GLY A 8 11.56 1.07 -4.21
N ALA A 9 12.69 0.83 -4.88
CA ALA A 9 13.28 1.76 -5.86
C ALA A 9 12.42 1.97 -7.12
N ALA A 10 11.47 1.06 -7.43
CA ALA A 10 10.52 1.23 -8.53
C ALA A 10 9.33 2.13 -8.15
N VAL A 11 9.13 2.39 -6.86
CA VAL A 11 8.00 3.19 -6.34
C VAL A 11 8.31 4.68 -6.49
N ARG A 12 7.47 5.35 -7.27
CA ARG A 12 7.52 6.79 -7.57
C ARG A 12 6.26 7.55 -7.12
N GLY A 13 5.33 6.85 -6.48
CA GLY A 13 4.02 7.33 -6.03
C GLY A 13 3.04 6.15 -5.92
N ILE A 14 1.79 6.45 -5.55
CA ILE A 14 0.76 5.42 -5.28
C ILE A 14 0.54 4.46 -6.48
N PRO A 15 0.38 4.92 -7.74
CA PRO A 15 0.14 3.99 -8.85
C PRO A 15 1.30 3.01 -9.06
N SER A 16 2.54 3.50 -9.03
CA SER A 16 3.72 2.63 -9.18
C SER A 16 3.91 1.66 -8.01
N PHE A 17 3.42 1.99 -6.81
CA PHE A 17 3.39 1.05 -5.71
C PHE A 17 2.45 -0.11 -6.01
N TYR A 18 1.23 0.16 -6.47
CA TYR A 18 0.29 -0.91 -6.83
C TYR A 18 0.73 -1.67 -8.09
N ASP A 19 1.44 -1.05 -9.03
CA ASP A 19 2.07 -1.76 -10.14
C ASP A 19 3.10 -2.79 -9.64
N GLU A 20 3.89 -2.42 -8.63
CA GLU A 20 4.86 -3.30 -8.01
C GLU A 20 4.19 -4.42 -7.21
N ILE A 21 3.15 -4.12 -6.44
CA ILE A 21 2.34 -5.13 -5.75
C ILE A 21 1.74 -6.12 -6.77
N ASN A 22 1.18 -5.62 -7.87
CA ASN A 22 0.65 -6.47 -8.93
C ASN A 22 1.74 -7.33 -9.59
N ARG A 23 2.94 -6.79 -9.81
CA ARG A 23 4.08 -7.54 -10.36
C ARG A 23 4.46 -8.71 -9.47
N VAL A 24 4.51 -8.47 -8.16
CA VAL A 24 4.98 -9.45 -7.17
C VAL A 24 3.92 -10.50 -6.89
N PHE A 25 2.66 -10.09 -6.70
CA PHE A 25 1.62 -10.97 -6.16
C PHE A 25 0.57 -11.39 -7.18
N MET A 26 0.34 -10.62 -8.25
CA MET A 26 -0.81 -10.83 -9.16
C MET A 26 -0.41 -11.33 -10.54
N GLY A 27 0.88 -11.63 -10.79
CA GLY A 27 1.37 -12.03 -12.12
C GLY A 27 0.77 -13.32 -12.70
N GLY A 28 0.12 -14.15 -11.86
CA GLY A 28 -0.59 -15.36 -12.28
C GLY A 28 -2.10 -15.22 -12.42
N GLU A 29 -2.65 -14.03 -12.16
CA GLU A 29 -4.07 -13.73 -12.21
C GLU A 29 -4.43 -13.04 -13.53
N ASP A 30 -5.66 -13.25 -14.03
CA ASP A 30 -6.18 -12.60 -15.25
C ASP A 30 -6.67 -11.16 -14.99
N TRP A 31 -6.50 -10.65 -13.78
CA TRP A 31 -6.94 -9.33 -13.32
C TRP A 31 -5.86 -8.68 -12.46
N ARG A 32 -5.98 -7.36 -12.24
CA ARG A 32 -5.04 -6.56 -11.45
C ARG A 32 -5.72 -6.04 -10.20
N LEU A 33 -4.98 -6.04 -9.10
CA LEU A 33 -5.35 -5.33 -7.88
C LEU A 33 -5.52 -3.83 -8.19
N GLY A 34 -6.63 -3.25 -7.72
CA GLY A 34 -6.86 -1.82 -7.85
C GLY A 34 -5.99 -1.00 -6.90
N ASP A 35 -5.82 0.28 -7.21
CA ASP A 35 -5.01 1.22 -6.43
C ASP A 35 -5.73 1.69 -5.16
N SER A 36 -6.05 0.75 -4.25
CA SER A 36 -6.74 1.04 -2.99
C SER A 36 -6.16 0.26 -1.81
N LEU A 37 -6.20 0.91 -0.64
CA LEU A 37 -5.77 0.29 0.62
C LEU A 37 -6.62 -0.93 0.96
N ASP A 38 -7.92 -0.91 0.64
CA ASP A 38 -8.81 -2.06 0.82
C ASP A 38 -8.37 -3.25 -0.04
N ALA A 39 -7.93 -3.01 -1.27
CA ALA A 39 -7.45 -4.08 -2.13
C ALA A 39 -6.10 -4.64 -1.63
N LEU A 40 -5.21 -3.79 -1.13
CA LEU A 40 -4.00 -4.25 -0.44
C LEU A 40 -4.33 -5.10 0.79
N ASP A 41 -5.29 -4.67 1.61
CA ASP A 41 -5.75 -5.40 2.80
C ASP A 41 -6.33 -6.77 2.43
N ASP A 42 -7.19 -6.81 1.41
CA ASP A 42 -7.77 -8.06 0.87
C ASP A 42 -6.70 -9.03 0.35
N LEU A 43 -5.66 -8.52 -0.32
CA LEU A 43 -4.55 -9.32 -0.80
C LEU A 43 -3.82 -10.02 0.36
N LEU A 44 -3.58 -9.32 1.46
CA LEU A 44 -2.76 -9.84 2.57
C LEU A 44 -3.45 -10.96 3.37
N TYR A 45 -4.79 -11.09 3.27
CA TYR A 45 -5.49 -12.28 3.75
C TYR A 45 -5.15 -13.56 2.95
N GLY A 46 -4.48 -13.43 1.81
CA GLY A 46 -3.91 -14.54 1.05
C GLY A 46 -4.90 -15.36 0.23
N GLY A 47 -6.09 -14.83 -0.06
CA GLY A 47 -7.14 -15.55 -0.80
C GLY A 47 -6.96 -15.65 -2.32
N PHE A 48 -5.97 -14.94 -2.89
CA PHE A 48 -5.70 -14.91 -4.34
C PHE A 48 -4.23 -14.58 -4.63
N GLY A 49 -3.86 -14.64 -5.91
CA GLY A 49 -2.51 -14.35 -6.38
C GLY A 49 -1.48 -15.33 -5.80
N ALA A 50 -0.24 -14.87 -5.71
CA ALA A 50 0.88 -15.66 -5.24
C ALA A 50 0.75 -16.03 -3.75
N LEU A 51 -0.05 -15.30 -2.97
CA LEU A 51 -0.31 -15.61 -1.56
C LEU A 51 -1.25 -16.80 -1.37
N ALA A 52 -2.19 -17.06 -2.28
CA ALA A 52 -3.10 -18.22 -2.22
C ALA A 52 -2.40 -19.58 -2.30
N VAL A 53 -1.20 -19.61 -2.88
CA VAL A 53 -0.39 -20.83 -3.03
C VAL A 53 0.90 -20.77 -2.23
N ALA A 54 1.09 -19.73 -1.42
CA ALA A 54 2.27 -19.58 -0.59
C ALA A 54 2.28 -20.62 0.53
N THR A 55 3.48 -21.14 0.84
CA THR A 55 3.66 -22.01 2.00
C THR A 55 4.06 -21.18 3.21
N ASP A 56 3.26 -21.27 4.27
CA ASP A 56 3.53 -20.61 5.55
C ASP A 56 4.91 -20.97 6.14
N PRO A 57 5.54 -20.06 6.90
CA PRO A 57 5.17 -18.65 7.04
C PRO A 57 5.45 -17.83 5.77
N VAL A 58 4.72 -16.74 5.57
CA VAL A 58 4.96 -15.79 4.47
C VAL A 58 5.89 -14.67 4.95
N ARG A 59 6.88 -14.33 4.12
CA ARG A 59 7.74 -13.16 4.32
C ARG A 59 7.67 -12.23 3.11
N VAL A 60 7.56 -10.94 3.37
CA VAL A 60 7.69 -9.88 2.36
C VAL A 60 8.91 -9.03 2.71
N VAL A 61 9.90 -9.04 1.83
CA VAL A 61 11.07 -8.15 1.92
C VAL A 61 10.79 -6.95 1.03
N TRP A 62 10.71 -5.77 1.63
CA TRP A 62 10.60 -4.50 0.92
C TRP A 62 11.98 -3.88 0.82
N ARG A 63 12.67 -4.13 -0.30
CA ARG A 63 13.99 -3.60 -0.58
C ARG A 63 13.92 -2.13 -0.96
N ASP A 64 14.92 -1.34 -0.57
CA ASP A 64 14.97 0.10 -0.82
C ASP A 64 13.69 0.80 -0.30
N ALA A 65 13.22 0.37 0.88
CA ALA A 65 11.99 0.85 1.49
C ALA A 65 12.02 2.38 1.73
N GLU A 66 13.22 2.94 1.93
CA GLU A 66 13.41 4.38 2.07
C GLU A 66 13.06 5.16 0.78
N ALA A 67 13.30 4.59 -0.41
CA ALA A 67 12.88 5.20 -1.66
C ALA A 67 11.35 5.24 -1.76
N SER A 68 10.68 4.15 -1.37
CA SER A 68 9.22 4.11 -1.25
C SER A 68 8.69 5.07 -0.20
N ARG A 69 9.36 5.21 0.95
CA ARG A 69 8.97 6.15 2.01
C ARG A 69 8.98 7.59 1.50
N GLN A 70 9.98 7.97 0.72
CA GLN A 70 10.05 9.30 0.11
C GLN A 70 8.96 9.50 -0.95
N ALA A 71 8.76 8.52 -1.82
CA ALA A 71 7.79 8.56 -2.90
C ALA A 71 6.32 8.55 -2.40
N LEU A 72 6.03 7.82 -1.33
CA LEU A 72 4.72 7.72 -0.69
C LEU A 72 4.59 8.65 0.53
N GLY A 73 5.47 9.63 0.63
CA GLY A 73 5.54 10.59 1.73
C GLY A 73 4.41 11.62 1.70
N ARG A 74 4.61 12.71 2.46
CA ARG A 74 3.60 13.75 2.69
C ARG A 74 2.98 14.32 1.41
N SER A 75 3.79 14.63 0.40
CA SER A 75 3.32 15.23 -0.86
C SER A 75 2.31 14.33 -1.58
N GLU A 76 2.61 13.03 -1.69
CA GLU A 76 1.72 12.06 -2.33
C GLU A 76 0.47 11.81 -1.47
N THR A 77 0.62 11.81 -0.15
CA THR A 77 -0.50 11.68 0.80
C THR A 77 -1.50 12.83 0.68
N VAL A 78 -0.99 14.06 0.57
CA VAL A 78 -1.81 15.26 0.34
C VAL A 78 -2.54 15.16 -1.00
N ALA A 79 -1.85 14.76 -2.06
CA ALA A 79 -2.46 14.56 -3.38
C ALA A 79 -3.56 13.48 -3.33
N TYR A 80 -3.32 12.37 -2.63
CA TYR A 80 -4.29 11.31 -2.41
C TYR A 80 -5.57 11.82 -1.75
N TYR A 81 -5.48 12.55 -0.64
CA TYR A 81 -6.67 13.06 0.03
C TYR A 81 -7.40 14.13 -0.78
N ARG A 82 -6.71 14.98 -1.55
CA ARG A 82 -7.37 15.92 -2.47
C ARG A 82 -8.19 15.19 -3.54
N ARG A 83 -7.64 14.16 -4.17
CA ARG A 83 -8.37 13.32 -5.15
C ARG A 83 -9.61 12.65 -4.55
N LYS A 84 -9.58 12.27 -3.26
CA LYS A 84 -10.76 11.75 -2.57
C LYS A 84 -11.85 12.81 -2.35
N LEU A 85 -11.46 14.06 -2.13
CA LEU A 85 -12.40 15.18 -1.99
C LEU A 85 -13.02 15.63 -3.31
N GLU A 86 -12.40 15.29 -4.45
CA GLU A 86 -12.96 15.52 -5.80
C GLU A 86 -14.14 14.57 -6.13
N GLN A 87 -14.38 13.55 -5.31
CA GLN A 87 -15.43 12.54 -5.48
C GLN A 87 -16.38 12.50 -4.26
N PRO A 88 -17.16 13.57 -4.02
CA PRO A 88 -17.99 13.72 -2.82
C PRO A 88 -19.09 12.68 -2.64
N GLU A 89 -19.55 12.06 -3.72
CA GLU A 89 -20.54 11.00 -3.74
C GLU A 89 -20.00 9.64 -3.28
N LEU A 90 -18.67 9.44 -3.30
CA LEU A 90 -18.03 8.17 -2.93
C LEU A 90 -17.34 8.20 -1.58
N PHE A 91 -16.93 9.38 -1.10
CA PHE A 91 -16.06 9.50 0.07
C PHE A 91 -16.58 10.48 1.12
N ASP A 92 -16.41 10.11 2.39
CA ASP A 92 -16.72 10.95 3.56
C ASP A 92 -15.88 12.24 3.54
N GLN A 93 -16.54 13.33 3.16
CA GLN A 93 -15.92 14.62 2.96
C GLN A 93 -15.35 15.22 4.24
N GLU A 94 -16.01 15.04 5.39
CA GLU A 94 -15.53 15.60 6.66
C GLU A 94 -14.28 14.85 7.12
N ARG A 95 -14.32 13.52 7.05
CA ARG A 95 -13.17 12.66 7.37
C ARG A 95 -11.96 13.03 6.51
N PHE A 96 -12.12 13.14 5.19
CA PHE A 96 -10.99 13.40 4.30
C PHE A 96 -10.49 14.85 4.37
N ARG A 97 -11.33 15.84 4.67
CA ARG A 97 -10.86 17.21 4.96
C ARG A 97 -9.97 17.26 6.20
N ARG A 98 -10.36 16.57 7.27
CA ARG A 98 -9.52 16.47 8.48
C ARG A 98 -8.19 15.79 8.17
N ARG A 99 -8.21 14.65 7.47
CA ARG A 99 -7.00 13.92 7.07
C ARG A 99 -6.08 14.75 6.17
N LEU A 100 -6.65 15.52 5.24
CA LEU A 100 -5.91 16.45 4.40
C LEU A 100 -5.21 17.52 5.25
N ALA A 101 -5.92 18.14 6.20
CA ALA A 101 -5.34 19.14 7.09
C ALA A 101 -4.20 18.57 7.95
N GLU A 102 -4.35 17.36 8.48
CA GLU A 102 -3.30 16.65 9.23
C GLU A 102 -2.06 16.35 8.35
N ALA A 103 -2.26 15.94 7.10
CA ALA A 103 -1.17 15.71 6.16
C ALA A 103 -0.49 17.03 5.75
N GLU A 104 -1.26 18.10 5.55
CA GLU A 104 -0.77 19.45 5.24
C GLU A 104 -0.07 20.12 6.42
N SER A 105 -0.36 19.77 7.68
CA SER A 105 0.40 20.24 8.84
C SER A 105 1.60 19.34 9.17
N GLY A 106 1.67 18.15 8.57
CA GLY A 106 2.69 17.13 8.87
C GLY A 106 2.45 16.42 10.21
N THR A 107 1.23 16.47 10.74
CA THR A 107 0.86 15.81 12.01
C THR A 107 0.13 14.48 11.79
N GLY A 108 -0.29 14.17 10.56
CA GLY A 108 -0.90 12.90 10.18
C GLY A 108 0.09 11.90 9.59
N PRO A 109 -0.29 10.62 9.49
CA PRO A 109 0.53 9.59 8.85
C PRO A 109 0.70 9.87 7.35
N THR A 110 1.82 9.44 6.78
CA THR A 110 2.01 9.39 5.34
C THR A 110 1.32 8.17 4.74
N TYR A 111 1.17 8.12 3.41
CA TYR A 111 0.65 6.95 2.72
C TYR A 111 1.52 5.72 2.98
N PHE A 112 2.85 5.90 3.06
CA PHE A 112 3.77 4.83 3.46
C PHE A 112 3.43 4.29 4.85
N ASP A 113 3.20 5.16 5.84
CA ASP A 113 2.86 4.72 7.21
C ASP A 113 1.51 3.98 7.23
N ILE A 114 0.52 4.44 6.44
CA ILE A 114 -0.77 3.76 6.32
C ILE A 114 -0.61 2.37 5.68
N VAL A 115 0.27 2.21 4.69
CA VAL A 115 0.59 0.90 4.12
C VAL A 115 1.23 -0.01 5.18
N LEU A 116 2.13 0.50 6.00
CA LEU A 116 2.70 -0.27 7.11
C LEU A 116 1.63 -0.70 8.12
N ASP A 117 0.67 0.19 8.44
CA ASP A 117 -0.46 -0.14 9.31
C ASP A 117 -1.33 -1.26 8.71
N VAL A 118 -1.53 -1.26 7.39
CA VAL A 118 -2.21 -2.37 6.69
C VAL A 118 -1.43 -3.66 6.90
N PHE A 119 -0.13 -3.70 6.58
CA PHE A 119 0.68 -4.91 6.83
C PHE A 119 0.67 -5.38 8.29
N ALA A 120 0.69 -4.45 9.25
CA ALA A 120 0.64 -4.78 10.68
C ALA A 120 -0.68 -5.44 11.12
N GLY A 121 -1.76 -5.29 10.33
CA GLY A 121 -3.03 -5.99 10.53
C GLY A 121 -3.01 -7.47 10.16
N HIS A 122 -1.96 -7.95 9.47
CA HIS A 122 -1.83 -9.32 8.96
C HIS A 122 -0.58 -10.00 9.54
N PRO A 123 -0.63 -10.48 10.79
CA PRO A 123 0.53 -11.07 11.49
C PRO A 123 1.09 -12.35 10.84
N GLU A 124 0.35 -12.96 9.91
CA GLU A 124 0.76 -14.10 9.09
C GLU A 124 1.82 -13.72 8.04
N VAL A 125 1.94 -12.41 7.74
CA VAL A 125 2.90 -11.84 6.81
C VAL A 125 4.03 -11.13 7.57
N ASP A 126 5.21 -11.73 7.56
CA ASP A 126 6.43 -11.14 8.13
C ASP A 126 6.99 -10.07 7.16
N LEU A 127 6.69 -8.79 7.43
CA LEU A 127 7.21 -7.65 6.66
C LEU A 127 8.59 -7.23 7.17
N VAL A 128 9.58 -7.24 6.28
CA VAL A 128 10.95 -6.77 6.53
C VAL A 128 11.24 -5.58 5.62
N LEU A 129 11.64 -4.45 6.21
CA LEU A 129 12.07 -3.26 5.47
C LEU A 129 13.61 -3.26 5.34
N GLU A 130 14.13 -3.19 4.12
CA GLU A 130 15.56 -3.08 3.79
C GLU A 130 15.90 -1.73 3.13
#